data_AF-Q9QZ90-F1
#
_entry.id   AF-Q9QZ90-F1
#
_cell.length_a   1.000
_cell.length_b   1.000
_cell.length_c   1.000
_cell.angle_alpha   90.00
_cell.angle_beta   90.00
_cell.angle_gamma   90.00
#
_symmetry.space_group_name_H-M   'P 1'
#
loop_
_entity.id
_entity.type
_entity.pdbx_description
1 polymer ?
#
loop_
_entity_poly.entity_id
_entity_poly.type
_entity_poly.pdbx_seq_one_letter_code
_entity_poly.pdbx_strand_id
1 'polypeptide(L)'
;HYAALEEEIERSRDSPSFAPVYFPEELHRREALEQDMAFWYGPQWRLAVPCSPATSRYVQRLHEVGRAEPELLVAHAYTRYMGDL
;
A
#
# COMPACT_ATOMS: atom_id res chain seq x y z
N HIS A 1 1.79 3.27 4.76
CA HIS A 1 0.47 2.99 4.16
C HIS A 1 0.59 2.32 2.82
N TYR A 2 0.78 3.06 1.71
CA TYR A 2 0.90 2.44 0.37
C TYR A 2 2.05 1.45 0.28
N ALA A 3 3.21 1.76 0.86
CA ALA A 3 4.34 0.84 0.86
C ALA A 3 4.01 -0.54 1.49
N ALA A 4 3.22 -0.56 2.57
CA ALA A 4 2.81 -1.80 3.23
C ALA A 4 1.70 -2.53 2.46
N LEU A 5 0.76 -1.77 1.89
CA LEU A 5 -0.30 -2.33 1.05
C LEU A 5 0.31 -2.99 -0.19
N GLU A 6 1.16 -2.29 -0.93
CA GLU A 6 1.81 -2.79 -2.14
C GLU A 6 2.76 -3.96 -1.86
N GLU A 7 3.40 -4.00 -0.68
CA GLU A 7 4.19 -5.17 -0.27
C GLU A 7 3.31 -6.42 -0.10
N GLU A 8 2.13 -6.28 0.52
CA GLU A 8 1.21 -7.42 0.70
C GLU A 8 0.49 -7.81 -0.60
N ILE A 9 0.23 -6.83 -1.48
CA ILE A 9 -0.26 -7.06 -2.85
C ILE A 9 0.76 -7.91 -3.62
N GLU A 10 2.05 -7.58 -3.55
CA GLU A 10 3.09 -8.36 -4.22
C GLU A 10 3.24 -9.77 -3.66
N ARG A 11 3.14 -9.92 -2.33
CA ARG A 11 3.13 -11.26 -1.71
C ARG A 11 1.94 -12.10 -2.15
N SER A 12 0.83 -11.45 -2.49
CA SER A 12 -0.43 -12.10 -2.88
C SER A 12 -0.63 -12.21 -4.38
N ARG A 13 0.33 -11.74 -5.21
CA ARG A 13 0.19 -11.64 -6.67
C ARG A 13 -0.17 -12.97 -7.35
N ASP A 14 0.36 -14.08 -6.83
CA ASP A 14 0.18 -15.42 -7.37
C ASP A 14 -1.02 -16.15 -6.73
N SER A 15 -1.73 -15.50 -5.79
CA SER A 15 -2.94 -16.05 -5.18
C SER A 15 -4.11 -16.02 -6.17
N PRO A 16 -4.83 -17.15 -6.39
CA PRO A 16 -5.96 -17.19 -7.31
C PRO A 16 -7.06 -16.18 -6.99
N SER A 17 -7.22 -15.82 -5.71
CA SER A 17 -8.21 -14.85 -5.24
C SER A 17 -7.82 -13.39 -5.52
N PHE A 18 -6.53 -13.11 -5.74
CA PHE A 18 -6.00 -11.75 -5.86
C PHE A 18 -5.45 -11.44 -7.26
N ALA A 19 -4.92 -12.45 -7.97
CA ALA A 19 -4.38 -12.32 -9.32
C ALA A 19 -5.28 -11.56 -10.33
N PRO A 20 -6.63 -11.69 -10.31
CA PRO A 20 -7.49 -10.95 -11.24
C PRO A 20 -7.53 -9.44 -11.03
N VAL A 21 -7.10 -8.95 -9.86
CA VAL A 21 -7.09 -7.52 -9.50
C VAL A 21 -5.68 -6.96 -9.31
N TYR A 22 -4.66 -7.72 -9.71
CA TYR A 22 -3.26 -7.33 -9.64
C TYR A 22 -2.89 -6.47 -10.87
N PHE A 23 -2.96 -5.15 -10.69
CA PHE A 23 -2.64 -4.13 -11.72
C PHE A 23 -1.55 -3.20 -11.21
N PRO A 24 -0.30 -3.68 -11.08
CA PRO A 24 0.77 -2.91 -10.46
C PRO A 24 1.15 -1.67 -11.26
N GLU A 25 1.17 -1.73 -12.59
CA GLU A 25 1.56 -0.60 -13.45
C GLU A 25 0.52 0.53 -13.39
N GLU A 26 -0.76 0.19 -13.31
CA GLU A 26 -1.85 1.16 -13.33
C GLU A 26 -2.19 1.71 -11.95
N LEU A 27 -1.94 0.94 -10.89
CA LEU A 27 -2.42 1.26 -9.54
C LEU A 27 -1.31 1.53 -8.52
N HIS A 28 -0.08 1.03 -8.68
CA HIS A 28 0.95 1.29 -7.66
C HIS A 28 1.27 2.79 -7.57
N ARG A 29 1.09 3.36 -6.38
CA ARG A 29 1.30 4.79 -6.10
C ARG A 29 2.54 5.04 -5.28
N ARG A 30 3.21 4.00 -4.76
CA ARG A 30 4.41 4.16 -3.95
C ARG A 30 5.48 4.99 -4.63
N GLU A 31 5.80 4.73 -5.89
CA GLU A 31 6.87 5.46 -6.56
C GLU A 31 6.53 6.95 -6.70
N ALA A 32 5.32 7.27 -7.13
CA ALA A 32 4.82 8.65 -7.21
C ALA A 32 4.87 9.34 -5.82
N LEU A 33 4.43 8.65 -4.77
CA LEU A 33 4.47 9.18 -3.40
C LEU A 33 5.90 9.36 -2.87
N GLU A 34 6.83 8.47 -3.21
CA GLU A 34 8.24 8.63 -2.83
C GLU A 34 8.88 9.85 -3.53
N GLN A 35 8.52 10.11 -4.79
CA GLN A 35 8.93 11.31 -5.52
C GLN A 35 8.34 12.58 -4.90
N ASP A 36 7.05 12.59 -4.57
CA ASP A 36 6.41 13.71 -3.88
C ASP A 36 7.05 13.99 -2.53
N MET A 37 7.36 12.95 -1.75
CA MET A 37 8.04 13.12 -0.46
C MET A 37 9.45 13.69 -0.63
N ALA A 38 10.20 13.23 -1.64
CA ALA A 38 11.50 13.79 -1.95
C ALA A 38 11.43 15.26 -2.40
N PHE A 39 10.38 15.62 -3.14
CA PHE A 39 10.14 17.01 -3.57
C PHE A 39 9.79 17.93 -2.39
N TRP A 40 8.86 17.52 -1.51
CA TRP A 40 8.37 18.37 -0.42
C TRP A 40 9.26 18.39 0.83
N TYR A 41 9.90 17.27 1.16
CA TYR A 41 10.69 17.10 2.39
C TYR A 41 12.19 16.91 2.14
N GLY A 42 12.62 16.92 0.87
CA GLY A 42 14.01 16.77 0.48
C GLY A 42 14.51 15.31 0.50
N PRO A 43 15.79 15.07 0.17
CA PRO A 43 16.35 13.72 0.00
C PRO A 43 16.35 12.86 1.27
N GLN A 44 16.23 13.48 2.45
CA GLN A 44 16.14 12.80 3.75
C GLN A 44 14.70 12.68 4.28
N TRP A 45 13.69 12.81 3.41
CA TRP A 45 12.27 12.78 3.79
C TRP A 45 11.88 11.59 4.68
N ARG A 46 12.51 10.43 4.48
CA ARG A 46 12.27 9.22 5.30
C ARG A 46 12.56 9.42 6.79
N LEU A 47 13.49 10.32 7.13
CA LEU A 47 13.82 10.67 8.52
C LEU A 47 12.97 11.83 9.04
N ALA A 48 12.43 12.66 8.13
CA ALA A 48 11.69 13.87 8.46
C ALA A 48 10.18 13.65 8.66
N VAL A 49 9.61 12.59 8.07
CA VAL A 49 8.17 12.32 8.12
C VAL A 49 7.87 11.24 9.18
N PRO A 50 7.43 11.63 10.40
CA PRO A 50 7.05 10.66 11.41
C PRO A 50 5.77 9.93 11.00
N CYS A 51 5.77 8.61 11.19
CA CYS A 51 4.58 7.79 11.03
C CYS A 51 3.61 8.12 12.17
N SER A 52 2.43 8.66 11.86
CA SER A 52 1.45 8.95 12.91
C SER A 52 0.93 7.64 13.55
N PRO A 53 0.46 7.66 14.82
CA PRO A 53 -0.05 6.45 15.46
C PRO A 53 -1.24 5.82 14.73
N ALA A 54 -2.09 6.63 14.10
CA ALA A 54 -3.16 6.15 13.24
C ALA A 54 -2.59 5.45 12.00
N THR A 55 -1.48 5.98 11.46
CA THR A 55 -0.80 5.40 10.32
C THR A 55 -0.14 4.06 10.67
N SER A 56 0.53 3.95 11.80
CA SER A 56 1.12 2.68 12.23
C SER A 56 0.06 1.60 12.44
N ARG A 57 -1.09 1.92 13.05
CA ARG A 57 -2.20 0.96 13.25
C ARG A 57 -2.77 0.43 11.94
N TYR A 58 -2.97 1.30 10.95
CA TYR A 58 -3.51 0.85 9.67
C TYR A 58 -2.49 0.04 8.86
N VAL A 59 -1.19 0.38 8.92
CA VAL A 59 -0.12 -0.50 8.37
C VAL A 59 -0.14 -1.88 9.02
N GLN A 60 -0.25 -1.93 10.35
CA GLN A 60 -0.28 -3.20 11.07
C GLN A 60 -1.48 -4.05 10.65
N ARG A 61 -2.67 -3.45 10.53
CA ARG A 61 -3.87 -4.17 10.07
C ARG A 61 -3.69 -4.72 8.65
N LEU A 62 -3.05 -3.98 7.75
CA LEU A 62 -2.76 -4.47 6.40
C LEU A 62 -1.87 -5.71 6.41
N HIS A 63 -0.80 -5.72 7.21
CA HIS A 63 0.08 -6.89 7.34
C HIS A 63 -0.65 -8.09 7.98
N GLU A 64 -1.53 -7.86 8.95
CA GLU A 64 -2.34 -8.93 9.54
C GLU A 64 -3.28 -9.56 8.51
N VAL A 65 -3.98 -8.73 7.74
CA VAL A 65 -4.92 -9.19 6.69
C VAL A 65 -4.17 -9.89 5.56
N GLY A 66 -3.06 -9.34 5.07
CA GLY A 66 -2.29 -9.99 3.99
C GLY A 66 -1.75 -11.37 4.35
N ARG A 67 -1.45 -11.61 5.64
CA ARG A 67 -0.95 -12.91 6.12
C ARG A 67 -2.06 -13.90 6.46
N ALA A 68 -3.16 -13.44 7.03
CA ALA A 68 -4.20 -14.31 7.55
C ALA A 68 -5.36 -14.52 6.57
N GLU A 69 -5.73 -13.49 5.82
CA GLU A 69 -6.98 -13.42 5.03
C GLU A 69 -6.75 -12.63 3.72
N PRO A 70 -5.91 -13.13 2.80
CA PRO A 70 -5.54 -12.42 1.58
C PRO A 70 -6.73 -12.06 0.67
N GLU A 71 -7.84 -12.81 0.73
CA GLU A 71 -9.09 -12.44 0.03
C GLU A 71 -9.67 -11.07 0.47
N LEU A 72 -9.46 -10.66 1.73
CA LEU A 72 -9.93 -9.36 2.22
C LEU A 72 -9.02 -8.21 1.77
N LEU A 73 -7.80 -8.51 1.30
CA LEU A 73 -6.88 -7.52 0.76
C LEU A 73 -7.47 -6.84 -0.49
N VAL A 74 -8.27 -7.58 -1.29
CA VAL A 74 -9.00 -7.04 -2.45
C VAL A 74 -9.95 -5.92 -2.04
N ALA A 75 -10.68 -6.08 -0.93
CA ALA A 75 -11.60 -5.04 -0.46
C ALA A 75 -10.86 -3.75 -0.05
N HIS A 76 -9.67 -3.89 0.55
CA HIS A 76 -8.82 -2.75 0.92
C HIS A 76 -8.21 -2.05 -0.31
N ALA A 77 -7.69 -2.82 -1.27
CA ALA A 77 -7.16 -2.30 -2.53
C ALA A 77 -8.26 -1.59 -3.33
N TYR A 78 -9.43 -2.23 -3.49
CA TYR A 78 -10.57 -1.69 -4.24
C TYR A 78 -11.08 -0.38 -3.66
N THR A 79 -11.27 -0.30 -2.34
CA THR A 79 -11.75 0.93 -1.67
C THR A 79 -10.77 2.10 -1.83
N ARG A 80 -9.45 1.82 -1.81
CA ARG A 80 -8.43 2.85 -1.95
C ARG A 80 -8.20 3.29 -3.38
N TYR A 81 -8.12 2.35 -4.32
CA TYR A 81 -7.86 2.67 -5.71
C TYR A 81 -9.07 3.31 -6.41
N MET A 82 -10.30 2.91 -6.09
CA MET A 82 -11.48 3.59 -6.63
C MET A 82 -11.74 4.96 -6.00
N GLY A 83 -11.31 5.20 -4.76
CA GLY A 83 -11.42 6.52 -4.15
C GLY A 83 -10.37 7.53 -4.63
N ASP A 84 -9.35 7.03 -5.32
CA ASP A 84 -8.16 7.78 -5.74
C ASP A 84 -8.17 8.14 -7.25
N LEU A 85 -9.10 7.54 -8.03
CA LEU A 85 -9.43 7.87 -9.42
C LEU A 85 -10.41 9.05 -9.47
#